data_AF-A0A968E229-F1
#
_entry.id   AF-A0A968E229-F1
#
_cell.length_a   1.000
_cell.length_b   1.000
_cell.length_c   1.000
_cell.angle_alpha   90.00
_cell.angle_beta   90.00
_cell.angle_gamma   90.00
#
_symmetry.space_group_name_H-M   'P 1'
#
loop_
_entity.id
_entity.type
_entity.pdbx_description
1 polymer ?
#
loop_
_entity_poly.entity_id
_entity_poly.type
_entity_poly.pdbx_seq_one_letter_code
_entity_poly.pdbx_strand_id
1 'polypeptide(L)'
;MSGQSAINPIRGRGKIDFYLLSSPDTPYMETDLAPTNFGQITAGFDLSDSSDWKLNFDTPQFDLQPIAGLFPGMNLPTGLLKLRGNFRGTPGKPTGQLQFDILRPGFAEVRLDSIMGRIRLEPRLVSLERLGIYSNANQTWAEGSVELKKSEQGFPTATGNSSITALAEGDELDTRMLNPFLSEALHFEGFASYKIEASGKISDPKINGYFRLRNGNLQIAESTPAVQKVEIDARLTNSNLQIRNISGRIQKTPFKLQGEIQTEDWQQFDTRMVLNVAGKEVLNGSGIISEQALDLDFKTHNFDLSFLHSFMSQVTEIRGILNSS
;
A
#
# COMPACT_ATOMS: atom_id res chain seq x y z
N MET A 1 4.20 -39.63 -26.48
CA MET A 1 5.27 -38.97 -27.25
C MET A 1 5.07 -37.46 -27.13
N SER A 2 5.69 -36.82 -26.15
CA SER A 2 5.65 -35.36 -25.99
C SER A 2 6.85 -34.75 -26.71
N GLY A 3 6.62 -34.17 -27.89
CA GLY A 3 7.65 -33.43 -28.62
C GLY A 3 8.02 -32.16 -27.87
N GLN A 4 9.15 -32.16 -27.17
CA GLN A 4 9.75 -30.92 -26.68
C GLN A 4 10.37 -30.20 -27.87
N SER A 5 9.70 -29.15 -28.33
CA SER A 5 10.29 -28.19 -29.27
C SER A 5 11.44 -27.48 -28.57
N ALA A 6 12.67 -27.76 -29.00
CA ALA A 6 13.86 -27.07 -28.49
C ALA A 6 13.85 -25.64 -29.02
N ILE A 7 13.45 -24.68 -28.19
CA ILE A 7 13.64 -23.26 -28.47
C ILE A 7 15.15 -23.01 -28.40
N ASN A 8 15.77 -22.73 -29.55
CA ASN A 8 17.17 -22.35 -29.59
C ASN A 8 17.37 -21.06 -28.77
N PRO A 9 18.27 -21.03 -27.77
CA PRO A 9 18.48 -19.84 -26.97
C PRO A 9 19.08 -18.73 -27.83
N ILE A 10 18.50 -17.54 -27.75
CA ILE A 10 19.04 -16.33 -28.39
C ILE A 10 20.40 -16.03 -27.75
N ARG A 11 21.47 -16.09 -28.54
CA ARG A 11 22.82 -15.69 -28.13
C ARG A 11 23.14 -14.33 -28.74
N GLY A 12 23.65 -13.41 -27.94
CA GLY A 12 24.02 -12.09 -28.44
C GLY A 12 24.59 -11.19 -27.35
N ARG A 13 25.32 -10.17 -27.79
CA ARG A 13 25.76 -9.03 -26.99
C ARG A 13 25.23 -7.78 -27.66
N GLY A 14 24.75 -6.82 -26.89
CA GLY A 14 24.20 -5.61 -27.47
C GLY A 14 23.99 -4.50 -26.46
N LYS A 15 23.76 -3.32 -27.02
CA LYS A 15 23.31 -2.13 -26.31
C LYS A 15 22.06 -1.64 -27.04
N ILE A 16 21.02 -1.32 -26.28
CA ILE A 16 19.79 -0.73 -26.80
C ILE A 16 19.62 0.61 -26.08
N ASP A 17 19.54 1.68 -26.86
CA ASP A 17 19.22 3.02 -26.38
C ASP A 17 17.79 3.32 -26.82
N PHE A 18 16.87 3.43 -25.86
CA PHE A 18 15.48 3.81 -26.11
C PHE A 18 15.31 5.30 -25.83
N TYR A 19 14.82 6.03 -26.82
CA TYR A 19 14.45 7.44 -26.72
C TYR A 19 12.93 7.54 -26.84
N LEU A 20 12.29 8.14 -25.84
CA LEU A 20 10.87 8.46 -25.89
C LEU A 20 10.73 9.94 -26.23
N LEU A 21 10.19 10.18 -27.42
CA LEU A 21 9.94 11.51 -27.97
C LEU A 21 8.43 11.71 -28.10
N SER A 22 7.92 12.88 -27.73
CA SER A 22 6.55 13.25 -28.10
C SER A 22 6.49 13.59 -29.58
N SER A 23 5.53 13.01 -30.31
CA SER A 23 5.07 13.60 -31.55
C SER A 23 4.13 14.77 -31.21
N PRO A 24 4.30 15.96 -31.79
CA PRO A 24 3.28 17.00 -31.70
C PRO A 24 2.04 16.55 -32.50
N ASP A 25 0.98 16.15 -31.81
CA ASP A 25 -0.27 15.65 -32.42
C ASP A 25 -1.17 16.76 -33.02
N THR A 26 -0.59 17.87 -33.48
CA THR A 26 -1.36 18.96 -34.12
C THR A 26 -1.16 18.96 -35.64
N PRO A 27 -2.14 18.49 -36.44
CA PRO A 27 -2.01 18.40 -37.90
C PRO A 27 -2.03 19.75 -38.64
N TYR A 28 -2.27 20.87 -37.95
CA TYR A 28 -2.31 22.19 -38.58
C TYR A 28 -1.80 23.24 -37.60
N MET A 29 -0.54 23.60 -37.74
CA MET A 29 0.14 24.85 -37.34
C MET A 29 1.62 24.47 -37.21
N GLU A 30 2.39 24.88 -38.21
CA GLU A 30 3.84 24.71 -38.34
C GLU A 30 4.53 25.52 -37.22
N THR A 31 4.44 25.01 -35.98
CA THR A 31 5.16 25.56 -34.83
C THR A 31 6.42 24.71 -34.66
N ASP A 32 7.57 25.37 -34.78
CA ASP A 32 8.92 24.80 -34.71
C ASP A 32 9.30 24.39 -33.27
N LEU A 33 8.41 23.62 -32.62
CA LEU A 33 8.62 23.11 -31.28
C LEU A 33 9.49 21.87 -31.39
N ALA A 34 10.72 21.97 -30.87
CA ALA A 34 11.61 20.84 -30.73
C ALA A 34 10.90 19.71 -29.96
N PRO A 35 11.07 18.43 -30.38
CA PRO A 35 10.43 17.31 -29.70
C PRO A 35 10.80 17.29 -28.22
N THR A 36 9.79 17.10 -27.37
CA THR A 36 10.01 16.97 -25.93
C THR A 36 10.67 15.61 -25.68
N ASN A 37 11.90 15.63 -25.17
CA ASN A 37 12.62 14.43 -24.78
C ASN A 37 12.15 14.00 -23.39
N PHE A 38 11.47 12.85 -23.32
CA PHE A 38 10.99 12.29 -22.07
C PHE A 38 12.05 11.49 -21.32
N GLY A 39 13.24 11.33 -21.89
CA GLY A 39 14.36 10.64 -21.28
C GLY A 39 14.91 9.51 -22.14
N GLN A 40 16.02 8.96 -21.66
CA GLN A 40 16.74 7.87 -22.30
C GLN A 40 16.86 6.69 -21.33
N ILE A 41 16.56 5.50 -21.84
CA ILE A 41 16.85 4.24 -21.16
C ILE A 41 17.96 3.55 -21.95
N THR A 42 19.11 3.34 -21.32
CA THR A 42 20.20 2.55 -21.89
C THR A 42 20.17 1.16 -21.26
N ALA A 43 20.01 0.12 -22.07
CA ALA A 43 20.09 -1.27 -21.64
C ALA A 43 21.24 -1.98 -22.37
N GLY A 44 22.15 -2.60 -21.61
CA GLY A 44 23.21 -3.46 -22.14
C GLY A 44 22.96 -4.91 -21.75
N PHE A 45 23.15 -5.84 -22.69
CA PHE A 45 22.97 -7.27 -22.42
C PHE A 45 24.12 -8.11 -22.98
N ASP A 46 24.42 -9.20 -22.27
CA ASP A 46 25.28 -10.29 -22.71
C ASP A 46 24.60 -11.63 -22.42
N LEU A 47 24.10 -12.26 -23.47
CA LEU A 47 23.43 -13.57 -23.45
C LEU A 47 24.31 -14.63 -24.14
N SER A 48 25.61 -14.37 -24.31
CA SER A 48 26.52 -15.30 -24.98
C SER A 48 26.73 -16.59 -24.20
N ASP A 49 26.68 -16.50 -22.87
CA ASP A 49 26.74 -17.63 -21.94
C ASP A 49 25.34 -17.92 -21.38
N SER A 50 24.77 -19.07 -21.75
CA SER A 50 23.43 -19.47 -21.28
C SER A 50 23.35 -19.73 -19.77
N SER A 51 24.49 -19.80 -19.08
CA SER A 51 24.56 -19.99 -17.62
C SER A 51 24.74 -18.68 -16.84
N ASP A 52 25.10 -17.58 -17.51
CA ASP A 52 25.35 -16.27 -16.88
C ASP A 52 24.95 -15.11 -17.82
N TRP A 53 23.65 -14.90 -17.96
CA TRP A 53 23.11 -13.73 -18.66
C TRP A 53 23.44 -12.48 -17.88
N LYS A 54 23.97 -11.45 -18.53
CA LYS A 54 24.21 -10.15 -17.91
C LYS A 54 23.26 -9.14 -18.50
N LEU A 55 22.57 -8.40 -17.67
CA LEU A 55 21.71 -7.28 -18.06
C LEU A 55 22.09 -6.08 -17.20
N ASN A 56 22.34 -4.93 -17.81
CA ASN A 56 22.52 -3.67 -17.11
C ASN A 56 21.56 -2.65 -17.70
N PHE A 57 20.97 -1.81 -16.88
CA PHE A 57 20.23 -0.64 -17.36
C PHE A 57 20.60 0.59 -16.52
N ASP A 58 20.64 1.72 -17.22
CA ASP A 58 20.82 3.04 -16.62
C ASP A 58 19.85 4.00 -17.31
N THR A 59 19.10 4.69 -16.48
CA THR A 59 18.12 5.70 -16.86
C THR A 59 18.45 6.92 -16.01
N PRO A 60 19.31 7.84 -16.50
CA PRO A 60 19.76 8.98 -15.70
C PRO A 60 18.62 9.91 -15.28
N GLN A 61 17.61 10.03 -16.15
CA GLN A 61 16.35 10.73 -15.90
C GLN A 61 15.33 10.31 -16.97
N PHE A 62 14.12 9.98 -16.53
CA PHE A 62 13.00 9.60 -17.36
C PHE A 62 11.71 10.15 -16.78
N ASP A 63 10.97 10.91 -17.57
CA ASP A 63 9.67 11.44 -17.20
C ASP A 63 8.61 10.33 -17.32
N LEU A 64 7.93 10.05 -16.21
CA LEU A 64 6.89 9.03 -16.13
C LEU A 64 5.54 9.50 -16.72
N GLN A 65 5.35 10.78 -16.97
CA GLN A 65 4.10 11.33 -17.47
C GLN A 65 3.59 10.70 -18.79
N PRO A 66 4.45 10.42 -19.81
CA PRO A 66 4.00 9.76 -21.03
C PRO A 66 3.48 8.34 -20.79
N ILE A 67 4.09 7.60 -19.84
CA ILE A 67 3.63 6.24 -19.51
C ILE A 67 2.23 6.30 -18.92
N ALA A 68 1.95 7.27 -18.04
CA ALA A 68 0.59 7.49 -17.53
C ALA A 68 -0.43 7.73 -18.66
N GLY A 69 -0.04 8.45 -19.71
CA GLY A 69 -0.88 8.68 -20.89
C GLY A 69 -1.16 7.44 -21.74
N LEU A 70 -0.26 6.45 -21.76
CA LEU A 70 -0.45 5.19 -22.51
C LEU A 70 -1.47 4.26 -21.87
N PHE A 71 -1.78 4.47 -20.58
CA PHE A 71 -2.67 3.61 -19.82
C PHE A 71 -3.77 4.42 -19.14
N PRO A 72 -4.68 5.03 -19.93
CA PRO A 72 -5.78 5.80 -19.39
C PRO A 72 -6.64 4.93 -18.46
N GLY A 73 -6.97 5.46 -17.28
CA GLY A 73 -7.72 4.75 -16.24
C GLY A 73 -6.84 3.97 -15.26
N MET A 74 -5.54 3.80 -15.53
CA MET A 74 -4.60 3.40 -14.50
C MET A 74 -4.07 4.65 -13.80
N ASN A 75 -4.26 4.73 -12.47
CA ASN A 75 -3.58 5.72 -11.65
C ASN A 75 -2.10 5.34 -11.59
N LEU A 76 -1.31 5.76 -12.58
CA LEU A 76 0.13 5.54 -12.60
C LEU A 76 0.85 6.74 -11.96
N PRO A 77 1.96 6.51 -11.24
CA PRO A 77 2.75 7.60 -10.69
C PRO A 77 3.40 8.43 -11.81
N THR A 78 3.39 9.74 -11.65
CA THR A 78 4.16 10.69 -12.47
C THR A 78 5.47 11.06 -11.77
N GLY A 79 6.31 11.88 -12.42
CA GLY A 79 7.56 12.38 -11.85
C GLY A 79 8.78 11.97 -12.67
N LEU A 80 9.97 12.30 -12.16
CA LEU A 80 11.23 12.02 -12.84
C LEU A 80 11.89 10.79 -12.22
N LEU A 81 11.88 9.67 -12.94
CA LEU A 81 12.53 8.42 -12.57
C LEU A 81 14.01 8.43 -12.93
N LYS A 82 14.86 8.11 -11.96
CA LYS A 82 16.22 7.63 -12.17
C LYS A 82 16.24 6.15 -11.85
N LEU A 83 16.84 5.34 -12.71
CA LEU A 83 16.86 3.89 -12.57
C LEU A 83 18.24 3.35 -12.88
N ARG A 84 18.77 2.49 -12.02
CA ARG A 84 20.01 1.75 -12.27
C ARG A 84 19.84 0.33 -11.83
N GLY A 85 20.38 -0.60 -12.61
CA GLY A 85 20.47 -1.95 -12.13
C GLY A 85 21.33 -2.84 -12.98
N ASN A 86 21.67 -3.96 -12.38
CA ASN A 86 22.50 -4.98 -12.96
C ASN A 86 21.99 -6.34 -12.49
N PHE A 87 21.70 -7.21 -13.44
CA PHE A 87 21.28 -8.57 -13.22
C PHE A 87 22.24 -9.54 -13.89
N ARG A 88 22.42 -10.70 -13.25
CA ARG A 88 23.29 -11.80 -13.67
C ARG A 88 22.62 -13.16 -13.46
N GLY A 89 23.16 -14.21 -14.08
CA GLY A 89 22.70 -15.60 -13.88
C GLY A 89 21.68 -16.07 -14.91
N THR A 90 20.73 -16.89 -14.49
CA THR A 90 19.71 -17.48 -15.39
C THR A 90 18.30 -17.12 -14.92
N PRO A 91 17.25 -17.25 -15.74
CA PRO A 91 15.88 -17.04 -15.30
C PRO A 91 15.47 -17.83 -14.05
N GLY A 92 16.04 -19.03 -13.84
CA GLY A 92 15.80 -19.86 -12.67
C GLY A 92 16.70 -19.57 -11.47
N LYS A 93 17.81 -18.83 -11.65
CA LYS A 93 18.75 -18.42 -10.60
C LYS A 93 19.26 -16.99 -10.85
N PRO A 94 18.37 -16.00 -10.86
CA PRO A 94 18.79 -14.63 -11.11
C PRO A 94 19.49 -14.06 -9.87
N THR A 95 20.43 -13.17 -10.12
CA THR A 95 21.09 -12.35 -9.10
C THR A 95 21.12 -10.92 -9.60
N GLY A 96 21.04 -9.92 -8.71
CA GLY A 96 21.15 -8.55 -9.16
C GLY A 96 20.72 -7.52 -8.15
N GLN A 97 20.73 -6.27 -8.58
CA GLN A 97 20.26 -5.15 -7.80
C GLN A 97 19.60 -4.12 -8.71
N LEU A 98 18.63 -3.41 -8.14
CA LEU A 98 17.87 -2.35 -8.76
C LEU A 98 17.83 -1.18 -7.78
N GLN A 99 18.31 -0.02 -8.18
CA GLN A 99 18.17 1.23 -7.45
C GLN A 99 17.29 2.18 -8.27
N PHE A 100 16.37 2.86 -7.59
CA PHE A 100 15.50 3.84 -8.21
C PHE A 100 15.32 5.07 -7.33
N ASP A 101 15.19 6.22 -7.99
CA ASP A 101 14.84 7.50 -7.37
C ASP A 101 13.75 8.14 -8.22
N ILE A 102 12.58 8.40 -7.65
CA ILE A 102 11.49 9.13 -8.31
C ILE A 102 11.44 10.51 -7.67
N LEU A 103 11.74 11.54 -8.43
CA LEU A 103 11.69 12.93 -7.97
C LEU A 103 10.34 13.54 -8.30
N ARG A 104 9.77 14.24 -7.32
CA ARG A 104 8.44 14.85 -7.36
C ARG A 104 7.36 13.87 -7.84
N PRO A 105 7.23 12.68 -7.22
CA PRO A 105 6.18 11.75 -7.62
C PRO A 105 4.81 12.39 -7.42
N GLY A 106 3.96 12.25 -8.42
CA GLY A 106 2.54 12.60 -8.34
C GLY A 106 1.67 11.36 -8.49
N PHE A 107 0.68 11.21 -7.62
CA PHE A 107 -0.32 10.15 -7.73
C PHE A 107 -1.69 10.75 -7.36
N ALA A 108 -2.60 10.81 -8.33
CA ALA A 108 -3.84 11.58 -8.21
C ALA A 108 -3.57 13.03 -7.71
N GLU A 109 -4.16 13.45 -6.60
CA GLU A 109 -3.94 14.74 -5.93
C GLU A 109 -2.70 14.77 -5.00
N VAL A 110 -2.12 13.60 -4.70
CA VAL A 110 -0.98 13.49 -3.80
C VAL A 110 0.31 13.88 -4.53
N ARG A 111 1.11 14.71 -3.88
CA ARG A 111 2.44 15.13 -4.33
C ARG A 111 3.45 14.84 -3.25
N LEU A 112 4.53 14.20 -3.64
CA LEU A 112 5.65 13.81 -2.78
C LEU A 112 6.91 14.54 -3.25
N ASP A 113 7.92 14.62 -2.41
CA ASP A 113 9.21 15.20 -2.80
C ASP A 113 10.06 14.16 -3.53
N SER A 114 10.15 12.96 -2.95
CA SER A 114 10.84 11.84 -3.57
C SER A 114 10.42 10.48 -3.03
N ILE A 115 10.60 9.46 -3.87
CA ILE A 115 10.59 8.05 -3.47
C ILE A 115 11.94 7.48 -3.87
N MET A 116 12.65 6.85 -2.94
CA MET A 116 13.98 6.28 -3.19
C MET A 116 13.99 4.84 -2.73
N GLY A 117 14.54 3.93 -3.53
CA GLY A 117 14.56 2.52 -3.16
C GLY A 117 15.72 1.73 -3.73
N ARG A 118 16.03 0.63 -3.04
CA ARG A 118 16.96 -0.38 -3.53
C ARG A 118 16.44 -1.78 -3.28
N ILE A 119 16.40 -2.57 -4.34
CA ILE A 119 15.98 -3.96 -4.35
C ILE A 119 17.20 -4.81 -4.71
N ARG A 120 17.42 -5.90 -3.98
CA ARG A 120 18.43 -6.91 -4.22
C ARG A 120 17.75 -8.24 -4.51
N LEU A 121 18.22 -8.93 -5.54
CA LEU A 121 17.73 -10.22 -5.97
C LEU A 121 18.84 -11.25 -5.82
N GLU A 122 18.53 -12.34 -5.12
CA GLU A 122 19.31 -13.55 -5.02
C GLU A 122 18.44 -14.73 -5.48
N PRO A 123 19.00 -15.92 -5.77
CA PRO A 123 18.23 -17.00 -6.39
C PRO A 123 17.04 -17.47 -5.55
N ARG A 124 17.07 -17.24 -4.24
CA ARG A 124 16.05 -17.65 -3.26
C ARG A 124 15.52 -16.50 -2.41
N LEU A 125 15.88 -15.25 -2.70
CA LEU A 125 15.54 -14.11 -1.85
C LEU A 125 15.38 -12.85 -2.69
N VAL A 126 14.30 -12.12 -2.49
CA VAL A 126 14.22 -10.70 -2.84
C VAL A 126 14.32 -9.91 -1.56
N SER A 127 15.18 -8.90 -1.53
CA SER A 127 15.28 -7.96 -0.41
C SER A 127 15.00 -6.55 -0.89
N LEU A 128 14.13 -5.84 -0.19
CA LEU A 128 14.05 -4.39 -0.22
C LEU A 128 15.00 -3.87 0.86
N GLU A 129 16.18 -3.39 0.47
CA GLU A 129 17.18 -2.91 1.44
C GLU A 129 16.69 -1.64 2.13
N ARG A 130 16.04 -0.75 1.37
CA ARG A 130 15.35 0.44 1.88
C ARG A 130 14.41 0.96 0.81
N LEU A 131 13.22 1.37 1.22
CA LEU A 131 12.31 2.25 0.49
C LEU A 131 12.07 3.45 1.38
N GLY A 132 12.41 4.65 0.91
CA GLY A 132 12.10 5.91 1.59
C GLY A 132 11.09 6.69 0.77
N ILE A 133 10.06 7.21 1.44
CA ILE A 133 9.07 8.12 0.87
C ILE A 133 9.18 9.43 1.65
N TYR A 134 9.37 10.53 0.93
CA TYR A 134 9.60 11.86 1.50
C TYR A 134 8.51 12.82 1.03
N SER A 135 7.91 13.55 1.96
CA SER A 135 6.90 14.56 1.69
C SER A 135 6.99 15.70 2.70
N ASN A 136 7.41 16.88 2.24
CA ASN A 136 7.70 18.04 3.07
C ASN A 136 8.73 17.71 4.16
N ALA A 137 8.34 17.88 5.43
CA ALA A 137 9.17 17.52 6.59
C ALA A 137 9.01 16.05 7.02
N ASN A 138 8.08 15.30 6.41
CA ASN A 138 7.73 13.96 6.82
C ASN A 138 8.49 12.91 6.01
N GLN A 139 8.88 11.84 6.69
CA GLN A 139 9.54 10.70 6.10
C GLN A 139 8.89 9.42 6.60
N THR A 140 8.70 8.48 5.69
CA THR A 140 8.43 7.08 6.04
C THR A 140 9.38 6.19 5.28
N TRP A 141 9.72 5.05 5.87
CA TRP A 141 10.59 4.08 5.23
C TRP A 141 10.15 2.65 5.52
N ALA A 142 10.57 1.75 4.64
CA ALA A 142 10.36 0.32 4.78
C ALA A 142 11.60 -0.46 4.31
N GLU A 143 11.81 -1.63 4.89
CA GLU A 143 12.77 -2.63 4.46
C GLU A 143 12.17 -4.02 4.64
N GLY A 144 12.72 -5.02 3.95
CA GLY A 144 12.24 -6.38 4.13
C GLY A 144 12.84 -7.37 3.15
N SER A 145 12.46 -8.63 3.32
CA SER A 145 12.85 -9.72 2.43
C SER A 145 11.76 -10.77 2.32
N VAL A 146 11.75 -11.46 1.18
CA VAL A 146 10.83 -12.56 0.89
C VAL A 146 11.59 -13.72 0.26
N GLU A 147 11.38 -14.92 0.80
CA GLU A 147 11.93 -16.14 0.24
C GLU A 147 11.25 -16.44 -1.11
N LEU A 148 12.06 -16.71 -2.12
CA LEU A 148 11.59 -17.20 -3.41
C LEU A 148 11.66 -18.73 -3.45
N LYS A 149 10.60 -19.33 -3.98
CA LYS A 149 10.49 -20.76 -4.26
C LYS A 149 10.42 -20.98 -5.76
N LYS A 150 10.90 -22.13 -6.21
CA LYS A 150 10.83 -22.48 -7.63
C LYS A 150 9.38 -22.75 -8.01
N SER A 151 8.86 -22.03 -9.01
CA SER A 151 7.55 -22.31 -9.60
C SER A 151 7.59 -23.54 -10.51
N GLU A 152 6.41 -24.03 -10.92
CA GLU A 152 6.30 -25.09 -11.93
C GLU A 152 6.93 -24.68 -13.27
N GLN A 153 6.84 -23.39 -13.63
CA GLN A 153 7.48 -22.83 -14.82
C GLN A 153 9.00 -22.60 -14.65
N GLY A 154 9.55 -22.91 -13.48
CA GLY A 154 10.98 -22.80 -13.19
C GLY A 154 11.47 -21.40 -12.79
N PHE A 155 10.57 -20.41 -12.71
CA PHE A 155 10.90 -19.07 -12.25
C PHE A 155 10.80 -19.00 -10.72
N PRO A 156 11.73 -18.28 -10.05
CA PRO A 156 11.60 -18.04 -8.62
C PRO A 156 10.40 -17.11 -8.35
N THR A 157 9.50 -17.55 -7.48
CA THR A 157 8.27 -16.82 -7.11
C THR A 157 8.04 -16.86 -5.60
N ALA A 158 7.39 -15.83 -5.07
CA ALA A 158 6.88 -15.85 -3.70
C ALA A 158 5.57 -16.65 -3.63
N THR A 159 5.37 -17.40 -2.55
CA THR A 159 4.15 -18.22 -2.32
C THR A 159 3.66 -18.00 -0.90
N GLY A 160 2.44 -18.44 -0.56
CA GLY A 160 1.95 -18.39 0.83
C GLY A 160 2.92 -19.02 1.85
N ASN A 161 3.65 -20.06 1.44
CA ASN A 161 4.64 -20.73 2.28
C ASN A 161 6.02 -20.04 2.34
N SER A 162 6.23 -18.96 1.59
CA SER A 162 7.50 -18.21 1.60
C SER A 162 7.69 -17.50 2.92
N SER A 163 8.91 -17.55 3.45
CA SER A 163 9.26 -16.76 4.64
C SER A 163 9.35 -15.28 4.28
N ILE A 164 8.90 -14.41 5.18
CA ILE A 164 9.05 -12.95 5.07
C ILE A 164 9.68 -12.36 6.32
N THR A 165 10.36 -11.25 6.13
CA THR A 165 10.69 -10.28 7.16
C THR A 165 10.41 -8.89 6.61
N ALA A 166 9.78 -8.01 7.37
CA ALA A 166 9.57 -6.64 6.96
C ALA A 166 9.54 -5.71 8.18
N LEU A 167 10.01 -4.49 7.98
CA LEU A 167 9.91 -3.40 8.93
C LEU A 167 9.50 -2.15 8.17
N ALA A 168 8.46 -1.48 8.65
CA ALA A 168 8.01 -0.19 8.13
C ALA A 168 7.80 0.78 9.28
N GLU A 169 8.25 2.01 9.10
CA GLU A 169 8.19 3.06 10.12
C GLU A 169 7.88 4.40 9.47
N GLY A 170 7.10 5.22 10.18
CA GLY A 170 6.83 6.59 9.81
C GLY A 170 6.45 7.39 11.04
N ASP A 171 6.81 8.66 11.05
CA ASP A 171 6.45 9.59 12.11
C ASP A 171 5.79 10.82 11.51
N GLU A 172 4.69 11.27 12.14
CA GLU A 172 3.88 12.41 11.72
C GLU A 172 3.47 12.40 10.24
N LEU A 173 3.24 11.21 9.69
CA LEU A 173 2.81 11.02 8.30
C LEU A 173 1.45 11.67 8.06
N ASP A 174 1.40 12.61 7.11
CA ASP A 174 0.13 13.20 6.67
C ASP A 174 -0.73 12.15 5.96
N THR A 175 -1.83 11.73 6.58
CA THR A 175 -2.63 10.61 6.09
C THR A 175 -3.41 10.91 4.82
N ARG A 176 -3.48 12.18 4.38
CA ARG A 176 -4.08 12.54 3.08
C ARG A 176 -3.38 11.85 1.92
N MET A 177 -2.12 11.47 2.08
CA MET A 177 -1.39 10.72 1.06
C MET A 177 -1.95 9.32 0.81
N LEU A 178 -2.79 8.81 1.71
CA LEU A 178 -3.42 7.49 1.60
C LEU A 178 -4.73 7.54 0.81
N ASN A 179 -5.37 8.71 0.69
CA ASN A 179 -6.69 8.85 0.06
C ASN A 179 -6.79 8.23 -1.34
N PRO A 180 -5.77 8.33 -2.22
CA PRO A 180 -5.84 7.70 -3.54
C PRO A 180 -5.91 6.16 -3.52
N PHE A 181 -5.62 5.54 -2.39
CA PHE A 181 -5.69 4.09 -2.17
C PHE A 181 -6.93 3.67 -1.39
N LEU A 182 -7.74 4.63 -0.95
CA LEU A 182 -9.00 4.40 -0.26
C LEU A 182 -10.14 4.42 -1.30
N SER A 183 -11.29 3.85 -0.93
CA SER A 183 -12.50 4.01 -1.76
C SER A 183 -12.84 5.49 -1.91
N GLU A 184 -13.37 5.91 -3.05
CA GLU A 184 -13.74 7.32 -3.33
C GLU A 184 -14.64 7.96 -2.27
N ALA A 185 -15.47 7.17 -1.58
CA ALA A 185 -16.35 7.66 -0.52
C ALA A 185 -15.60 8.00 0.79
N LEU A 186 -14.42 7.40 1.01
CA LEU A 186 -13.69 7.49 2.26
C LEU A 186 -12.57 8.51 2.15
N HIS A 187 -12.71 9.60 2.89
CA HIS A 187 -11.69 10.63 3.04
C HIS A 187 -11.11 10.60 4.44
N PHE A 188 -9.78 10.64 4.52
CA PHE A 188 -9.08 10.54 5.78
C PHE A 188 -7.92 11.54 5.86
N GLU A 189 -7.95 12.37 6.91
CA GLU A 189 -6.92 13.38 7.17
C GLU A 189 -6.41 13.23 8.61
N GLY A 190 -5.19 13.69 8.88
CA GLY A 190 -4.56 13.59 10.19
C GLY A 190 -3.07 13.30 10.10
N PHE A 191 -2.46 13.03 11.24
CA PHE A 191 -1.04 12.68 11.34
C PHE A 191 -0.89 11.31 11.99
N ALA A 192 -0.27 10.39 11.27
CA ALA A 192 -0.03 9.02 11.72
C ALA A 192 1.44 8.77 12.07
N SER A 193 1.68 8.13 13.20
CA SER A 193 2.99 7.58 13.56
C SER A 193 2.85 6.09 13.75
N TYR A 194 3.74 5.31 13.15
CA TYR A 194 3.64 3.86 13.16
C TYR A 194 5.01 3.20 13.11
N LYS A 195 5.08 2.00 13.67
CA LYS A 195 6.17 1.06 13.46
C LYS A 195 5.58 -0.33 13.39
N ILE A 196 5.74 -1.00 12.26
CA ILE A 196 5.18 -2.33 12.00
C ILE A 196 6.31 -3.27 11.58
N GLU A 197 6.41 -4.40 12.26
CA GLU A 197 7.33 -5.49 11.99
C GLU A 197 6.51 -6.73 11.61
N ALA A 198 6.82 -7.35 10.47
CA ALA A 198 6.20 -8.59 10.03
C ALA A 198 7.27 -9.67 9.86
N SER A 199 6.96 -10.90 10.28
CA SER A 199 7.84 -12.06 10.11
C SER A 199 7.03 -13.34 9.96
N GLY A 200 7.65 -14.45 9.57
CA GLY A 200 6.96 -15.74 9.44
C GLY A 200 6.64 -16.06 7.99
N LYS A 201 5.50 -16.70 7.71
CA LYS A 201 5.11 -17.06 6.34
C LYS A 201 4.19 -15.99 5.74
N ILE A 202 4.16 -15.84 4.42
CA ILE A 202 3.20 -14.94 3.76
C ILE A 202 1.75 -15.28 4.13
N SER A 203 1.42 -16.58 4.22
CA SER A 203 0.07 -17.04 4.57
C SER A 203 -0.28 -16.92 6.05
N ASP A 204 0.73 -16.71 6.91
CA ASP A 204 0.57 -16.61 8.36
C ASP A 204 1.69 -15.72 8.92
N PRO A 205 1.60 -14.40 8.68
CA PRO A 205 2.57 -13.47 9.19
C PRO A 205 2.31 -13.18 10.67
N LYS A 206 3.39 -13.17 11.45
CA LYS A 206 3.44 -12.60 12.79
C LYS A 206 3.70 -11.12 12.69
N ILE A 207 2.71 -10.32 13.04
CA ILE A 207 2.80 -8.86 12.99
C ILE A 207 2.90 -8.28 14.40
N ASN A 208 3.87 -7.40 14.59
CA ASN A 208 4.11 -6.66 15.82
C ASN A 208 4.25 -5.17 15.50
N GLY A 209 3.88 -4.30 16.43
CA GLY A 209 4.06 -2.88 16.21
C GLY A 209 3.11 -1.98 16.97
N TYR A 210 3.07 -0.73 16.55
CA TYR A 210 2.08 0.24 16.99
C TYR A 210 1.63 1.11 15.83
N PHE A 211 0.43 1.66 15.99
CA PHE A 211 -0.12 2.69 15.15
C PHE A 211 -0.76 3.76 16.03
N ARG A 212 -0.44 5.01 15.74
CA ARG A 212 -1.04 6.17 16.39
C ARG A 212 -1.54 7.14 15.33
N LEU A 213 -2.75 7.64 15.52
CA LEU A 213 -3.30 8.73 14.74
C LEU A 213 -3.61 9.89 15.69
N ARG A 214 -3.26 11.10 15.26
CA ARG A 214 -3.64 12.33 15.95
C ARG A 214 -4.35 13.30 15.03
N ASN A 215 -5.26 14.09 15.61
CA ASN A 215 -6.03 15.12 14.92
C ASN A 215 -6.72 14.60 13.66
N GLY A 216 -7.20 13.36 13.69
CA GLY A 216 -7.81 12.72 12.55
C GLY A 216 -9.16 13.34 12.19
N ASN A 217 -9.46 13.33 10.90
CA ASN A 217 -10.77 13.67 10.36
C ASN A 217 -11.16 12.58 9.36
N LEU A 218 -12.26 11.88 9.64
CA LEU A 218 -12.73 10.76 8.82
C LEU A 218 -14.13 11.06 8.29
N GLN A 219 -14.30 10.94 6.98
CA GLN A 219 -15.59 11.01 6.31
C GLN A 219 -15.78 9.73 5.50
N ILE A 220 -16.84 8.96 5.78
CA ILE A 220 -17.08 7.64 5.17
C ILE A 220 -17.87 7.77 3.86
N ALA A 221 -18.72 8.79 3.77
CA ALA A 221 -19.44 9.21 2.57
C ALA A 221 -19.75 10.70 2.65
N GLU A 222 -19.95 11.35 1.50
CA GLU A 222 -20.27 12.77 1.41
C GLU A 222 -21.49 13.18 2.26
N SER A 223 -22.49 12.29 2.36
CA SER A 223 -23.74 12.51 3.10
C SER A 223 -23.64 12.23 4.60
N THR A 224 -22.53 11.64 5.06
CA THR A 224 -22.31 11.32 6.47
C THR A 224 -21.56 12.45 7.18
N PRO A 225 -21.93 12.82 8.41
CA PRO A 225 -21.17 13.75 9.22
C PRO A 225 -19.75 13.22 9.43
N ALA A 226 -18.76 14.09 9.22
CA ALA A 226 -17.37 13.76 9.49
C ALA A 226 -17.14 13.47 10.99
N VAL A 227 -16.31 12.48 11.26
CA VAL A 227 -15.78 12.15 12.57
C VAL A 227 -14.53 12.98 12.79
N GLN A 228 -14.57 13.92 13.73
CA GLN A 228 -13.55 14.93 13.94
C GLN A 228 -12.69 14.62 15.17
N LYS A 229 -11.45 15.14 15.16
CA LYS A 229 -10.47 15.00 16.26
C LYS A 229 -10.27 13.54 16.65
N VAL A 230 -10.15 12.68 15.64
CA VAL A 230 -9.95 11.25 15.82
C VAL A 230 -8.53 11.03 16.34
N GLU A 231 -8.45 10.41 17.50
CA GLU A 231 -7.22 9.95 18.12
C GLU A 231 -7.27 8.43 18.16
N ILE A 232 -6.24 7.75 17.65
CA ILE A 232 -6.13 6.28 17.67
C ILE A 232 -4.82 5.92 18.35
N ASP A 233 -4.86 4.97 19.29
CA ASP A 233 -3.69 4.29 19.83
C ASP A 233 -3.96 2.78 19.78
N ALA A 234 -3.21 2.11 18.91
CA ALA A 234 -3.32 0.68 18.65
C ALA A 234 -1.96 0.00 18.74
N ARG A 235 -1.95 -1.24 19.24
CA ARG A 235 -0.75 -2.07 19.37
C ARG A 235 -1.00 -3.43 18.73
N LEU A 236 -0.05 -3.89 17.95
CA LEU A 236 -0.04 -5.24 17.38
C LEU A 236 0.99 -6.08 18.13
N THR A 237 0.61 -7.28 18.58
CA THR A 237 1.53 -8.22 19.22
C THR A 237 1.13 -9.64 18.85
N ASN A 238 2.00 -10.32 18.09
CA ASN A 238 1.74 -11.66 17.55
C ASN A 238 0.35 -11.77 16.88
N SER A 239 0.03 -10.83 16.01
CA SER A 239 -1.26 -10.79 15.27
C SER A 239 -2.51 -10.57 16.14
N ASN A 240 -2.34 -10.24 17.43
CA ASN A 240 -3.39 -9.62 18.24
C ASN A 240 -3.30 -8.09 18.14
N LEU A 241 -4.33 -7.47 17.58
CA LEU A 241 -4.52 -6.03 17.50
C LEU A 241 -5.30 -5.55 18.73
N GLN A 242 -4.59 -4.95 19.68
CA GLN A 242 -5.21 -4.25 20.79
C GLN A 242 -5.52 -2.80 20.40
N ILE A 243 -6.80 -2.44 20.45
CA ILE A 243 -7.29 -1.07 20.30
C ILE A 243 -7.39 -0.46 21.70
N ARG A 244 -6.32 0.22 22.13
CA ARG A 244 -6.26 0.83 23.47
C ARG A 244 -7.23 1.99 23.59
N ASN A 245 -7.30 2.80 22.54
CA ASN A 245 -8.19 3.94 22.48
C ASN A 245 -8.42 4.36 21.02
N ILE A 246 -9.68 4.48 20.64
CA ILE A 246 -10.13 5.33 19.55
C ILE A 246 -11.04 6.37 20.19
N SER A 247 -10.82 7.65 19.96
CA SER A 247 -11.69 8.70 20.48
C SER A 247 -11.86 9.80 19.46
N GLY A 248 -12.98 10.50 19.52
CA GLY A 248 -13.23 11.64 18.64
C GLY A 248 -14.59 12.26 18.91
N ARG A 249 -15.11 12.97 17.92
CA ARG A 249 -16.43 13.61 17.99
C ARG A 249 -17.19 13.41 16.70
N ILE A 250 -18.46 13.05 16.82
CA ILE A 250 -19.42 13.11 15.72
C ILE A 250 -20.27 14.34 15.99
N GLN A 251 -20.15 15.36 15.13
CA GLN A 251 -20.69 16.70 15.39
C GLN A 251 -20.21 17.22 16.77
N LYS A 252 -21.12 17.39 17.74
CA LYS A 252 -20.80 17.87 19.09
C LYS A 252 -20.59 16.73 20.09
N THR A 253 -20.95 15.50 19.75
CA THR A 253 -21.03 14.36 20.67
C THR A 253 -19.69 13.61 20.70
N PRO A 254 -19.01 13.57 21.86
CA PRO A 254 -17.77 12.81 21.98
C PRO A 254 -18.06 11.31 22.04
N PHE A 255 -17.16 10.51 21.48
CA PHE A 255 -17.19 9.06 21.59
C PHE A 255 -15.80 8.52 21.95
N LYS A 256 -15.80 7.32 22.52
CA LYS A 256 -14.60 6.55 22.82
C LYS A 256 -14.88 5.07 22.54
N LEU A 257 -13.99 4.42 21.81
CA LEU A 257 -14.05 3.02 21.46
C LEU A 257 -12.77 2.34 21.95
N GLN A 258 -12.91 1.20 22.61
CA GLN A 258 -11.79 0.38 23.08
C GLN A 258 -12.09 -1.08 22.75
N GLY A 259 -11.07 -1.89 22.58
CA GLY A 259 -11.28 -3.30 22.31
C GLY A 259 -10.05 -4.05 21.87
N GLU A 260 -10.29 -5.25 21.38
CA GLU A 260 -9.27 -6.14 20.84
C GLU A 260 -9.81 -6.89 19.63
N ILE A 261 -8.91 -7.15 18.69
CA ILE A 261 -9.14 -7.93 17.49
C ILE A 261 -8.04 -8.99 17.44
N GLN A 262 -8.42 -10.26 17.50
CA GLN A 262 -7.51 -11.38 17.42
C GLN A 262 -7.73 -12.13 16.10
N THR A 263 -6.65 -12.62 15.49
CA THR A 263 -6.70 -13.51 14.34
C THR A 263 -5.63 -14.58 14.45
N GLU A 264 -5.92 -15.79 13.98
CA GLU A 264 -4.97 -16.90 13.89
C GLU A 264 -4.46 -17.12 12.47
N ASP A 265 -5.27 -16.80 11.46
CA ASP A 265 -5.02 -17.16 10.06
C ASP A 265 -5.23 -16.01 9.06
N TRP A 266 -5.55 -14.80 9.55
CA TRP A 266 -5.92 -13.62 8.75
C TRP A 266 -7.16 -13.79 7.88
N GLN A 267 -7.93 -14.86 8.07
CA GLN A 267 -9.22 -15.11 7.41
C GLN A 267 -10.39 -14.88 8.37
N GLN A 268 -10.16 -15.13 9.66
CA GLN A 268 -11.12 -14.92 10.73
C GLN A 268 -10.59 -13.96 11.80
N PHE A 269 -11.46 -13.06 12.26
CA PHE A 269 -11.16 -12.04 13.26
C PHE A 269 -12.16 -12.10 14.41
N ASP A 270 -11.70 -12.50 15.59
CA ASP A 270 -12.46 -12.42 16.83
C ASP A 270 -12.35 -11.00 17.38
N THR A 271 -13.49 -10.36 17.58
CA THR A 271 -13.56 -8.96 18.00
C THR A 271 -14.27 -8.83 19.34
N ARG A 272 -13.78 -7.94 20.19
CA ARG A 272 -14.48 -7.48 21.40
C ARG A 272 -14.31 -5.98 21.54
N MET A 273 -15.41 -5.24 21.54
CA MET A 273 -15.42 -3.79 21.41
C MET A 273 -16.39 -3.17 22.40
N VAL A 274 -15.97 -2.08 23.04
CA VAL A 274 -16.80 -1.28 23.94
C VAL A 274 -16.84 0.14 23.42
N LEU A 275 -18.04 0.60 23.07
CA LEU A 275 -18.30 1.96 22.63
C LEU A 275 -18.96 2.76 23.75
N ASN A 276 -18.33 3.89 24.05
CA ASN A 276 -18.84 4.90 24.93
C ASN A 276 -19.22 6.15 24.13
N VAL A 277 -20.42 6.67 24.33
CA VAL A 277 -20.90 7.91 23.70
C VAL A 277 -21.32 8.87 24.80
N ALA A 278 -20.80 10.10 24.77
CA ALA A 278 -21.04 11.11 25.80
C ALA A 278 -20.76 10.60 27.25
N GLY A 279 -19.75 9.74 27.40
CA GLY A 279 -19.34 9.19 28.69
C GLY A 279 -20.21 8.04 29.22
N LYS A 280 -21.15 7.53 28.42
CA LYS A 280 -21.98 6.37 28.76
C LYS A 280 -21.57 5.18 27.90
N GLU A 281 -21.42 4.01 28.49
CA GLU A 281 -21.29 2.75 27.76
C GLU A 281 -22.62 2.47 27.06
N VAL A 282 -22.60 2.50 25.73
CA VAL A 282 -23.82 2.36 24.91
C VAL A 282 -23.88 1.04 24.17
N LEU A 283 -22.71 0.46 23.86
CA LEU A 283 -22.61 -0.76 23.09
C LEU A 283 -21.39 -1.56 23.57
N ASN A 284 -21.63 -2.82 23.86
CA ASN A 284 -20.63 -3.83 24.09
C ASN A 284 -20.86 -4.93 23.06
N GLY A 285 -19.93 -5.05 22.12
CA GLY A 285 -20.02 -5.95 20.97
C GLY A 285 -18.95 -7.00 21.03
N SER A 286 -19.28 -8.24 20.69
CA SER A 286 -18.30 -9.28 20.42
C SER A 286 -18.74 -10.14 19.25
N GLY A 287 -17.80 -10.73 18.53
CA GLY A 287 -18.14 -11.67 17.48
C GLY A 287 -17.03 -11.89 16.49
N ILE A 288 -17.38 -12.55 15.39
CA ILE A 288 -16.48 -13.05 14.38
C ILE A 288 -16.72 -12.30 13.06
N ILE A 289 -15.64 -11.79 12.48
CA ILE A 289 -15.62 -11.19 11.15
C ILE A 289 -14.76 -12.06 10.24
N SER A 290 -15.28 -12.45 9.09
CA SER A 290 -14.57 -13.19 8.04
C SER A 290 -15.07 -12.77 6.66
N GLU A 291 -14.44 -13.27 5.60
CA GLU A 291 -14.94 -13.06 4.22
C GLU A 291 -16.34 -13.66 3.99
N GLN A 292 -16.67 -14.74 4.72
CA GLN A 292 -17.88 -15.53 4.48
C GLN A 292 -19.00 -15.23 5.47
N ALA A 293 -18.66 -14.73 6.65
CA ALA A 293 -19.58 -14.56 7.75
C ALA A 293 -19.27 -13.29 8.55
N LEU A 294 -20.34 -12.58 8.92
CA LEU A 294 -20.35 -11.51 9.89
C LEU A 294 -21.31 -11.92 10.99
N ASP A 295 -20.76 -12.38 12.12
CA ASP A 295 -21.53 -12.80 13.28
C ASP A 295 -21.16 -11.90 14.45
N LEU A 296 -22.05 -10.99 14.84
CA LEU A 296 -21.77 -9.98 15.86
C LEU A 296 -22.92 -9.94 16.87
N ASP A 297 -22.59 -10.21 18.12
CA ASP A 297 -23.46 -10.05 19.27
C ASP A 297 -23.27 -8.67 19.89
N PHE A 298 -24.36 -7.92 20.04
CA PHE A 298 -24.34 -6.60 20.64
C PHE A 298 -25.25 -6.53 21.86
N LYS A 299 -24.68 -6.06 22.97
CA LYS A 299 -25.41 -5.66 24.18
C LYS A 299 -25.45 -4.16 24.26
N THR A 300 -26.64 -3.62 24.39
CA THR A 300 -26.87 -2.17 24.48
C THR A 300 -27.66 -1.88 25.74
N HIS A 301 -27.21 -0.89 26.49
CA HIS A 301 -27.92 -0.40 27.67
C HIS A 301 -28.27 1.06 27.46
N ASN A 302 -29.57 1.34 27.41
CA ASN A 302 -30.09 2.69 27.22
C ASN A 302 -29.52 3.41 25.97
N PHE A 303 -29.38 2.71 24.85
CA PHE A 303 -28.85 3.32 23.64
C PHE A 303 -29.91 4.22 22.99
N ASP A 304 -29.62 5.52 22.96
CA ASP A 304 -30.48 6.53 22.31
C ASP A 304 -30.36 6.42 20.79
N LEU A 305 -31.42 5.94 20.16
CA LEU A 305 -31.47 5.71 18.72
C LEU A 305 -31.37 7.01 17.90
N SER A 306 -31.59 8.18 18.50
CA SER A 306 -31.37 9.46 17.82
C SER A 306 -29.92 9.65 17.38
N PHE A 307 -28.96 8.97 18.03
CA PHE A 307 -27.57 8.93 17.58
C PHE A 307 -27.45 8.34 16.16
N LEU A 308 -28.25 7.33 15.83
CA LEU A 308 -28.22 6.67 14.52
C LEU A 308 -28.72 7.56 13.38
N HIS A 309 -29.54 8.57 13.69
CA HIS A 309 -29.99 9.56 12.69
C HIS A 309 -28.81 10.29 12.03
N SER A 310 -27.67 10.43 12.73
CA SER A 310 -26.45 10.99 12.14
C SER A 310 -25.88 10.15 11.00
N PHE A 311 -26.22 8.86 10.94
CA PHE A 311 -25.67 7.92 9.96
C PHE A 311 -26.70 7.48 8.92
N MET A 312 -27.98 7.69 9.18
CA MET A 312 -29.08 7.30 8.31
C MET A 312 -29.89 8.53 7.90
N SER A 313 -29.27 9.37 7.06
CA SER A 313 -29.87 10.63 6.60
C SER A 313 -31.19 10.46 5.84
N GLN A 314 -31.49 9.24 5.36
CA GLN A 314 -32.75 8.92 4.69
C GLN A 314 -33.91 8.65 5.65
N VAL A 315 -33.65 8.44 6.95
CA VAL A 315 -34.70 8.16 7.93
C VAL A 315 -35.04 9.45 8.67
N THR A 316 -36.23 9.97 8.40
CA THR A 316 -36.70 11.29 8.89
C THR A 316 -36.90 11.36 10.40
N GLU A 317 -37.18 10.25 11.07
CA GLU A 317 -37.32 10.23 12.53
C GLU A 317 -36.95 8.86 13.08
N ILE A 318 -35.90 8.82 13.91
CA ILE A 318 -35.57 7.67 14.74
C ILE A 318 -35.46 8.16 16.17
N ARG A 319 -36.39 7.67 17.00
CA ARG A 319 -36.44 7.96 18.43
C ARG A 319 -36.72 6.68 19.16
N GLY A 320 -36.18 6.57 20.37
CA GLY A 320 -36.38 5.42 21.24
C GLY A 320 -35.10 5.04 21.97
N ILE A 321 -35.26 4.15 22.93
CA ILE A 321 -34.17 3.58 23.70
C ILE A 321 -34.10 2.10 23.35
N LEU A 322 -32.96 1.64 22.85
CA LEU A 322 -32.69 0.24 22.59
C LEU A 322 -32.02 -0.40 23.82
N ASN A 323 -32.64 -1.47 24.32
CA ASN A 323 -32.08 -2.34 25.35
C ASN A 323 -31.98 -3.76 24.78
N SER A 324 -30.80 -4.37 24.89
CA SER A 324 -30.53 -5.74 24.45
C SER A 324 -29.78 -6.45 25.57
N SER A 325 -30.24 -7.64 25.93
CA SER A 325 -29.72 -8.47 27.04
C SER A 325 -28.80 -9.59 26.54
#